data_AF-A0A7Z7YT80-F1
#
_entry.id   AF-A0A7Z7YT80-F1
#
_cell.length_a   1.000
_cell.length_b   1.000
_cell.length_c   1.000
_cell.angle_alpha   90.00
_cell.angle_beta   90.00
_cell.angle_gamma   90.00
#
_symmetry.space_group_name_H-M   'P 1'
#
loop_
_entity.id
_entity.type
_entity.pdbx_description
1 polymer ?
#
loop_
_entity_poly.entity_id
_entity_poly.type
_entity_poly.pdbx_seq_one_letter_code
_entity_poly.pdbx_strand_id
1 'polypeptide(L)'
;PEPSRAQAFHIDDLDADIILTMTQAHKDLIFSMYGRQSNVFTLNEYVGDTQEIDDPYGGSFDVYEQTYTKIYDLVDKIKFKHE
;
A
#
# COMPACT_ATOMS: atom_id res chain seq x y z
N PRO A 1 -13.12 -5.19 9.10
CA PRO A 1 -11.87 -5.47 9.86
C PRO A 1 -11.77 -4.42 10.97
N GLU A 2 -11.49 -4.81 12.21
CA GLU A 2 -11.18 -3.82 13.26
C GLU A 2 -9.79 -3.23 13.00
N PRO A 3 -9.62 -1.89 13.06
CA PRO A 3 -8.31 -1.28 12.86
C PRO A 3 -7.37 -1.65 14.00
N SER A 4 -6.17 -2.13 13.67
CA SER A 4 -5.08 -2.24 14.63
C SER A 4 -4.50 -0.86 14.95
N ARG A 5 -3.72 -0.77 16.02
CA ARG A 5 -2.97 0.45 16.33
C ARG A 5 -1.86 0.65 15.31
N ALA A 6 -1.47 1.90 15.09
CA ALA A 6 -0.29 2.20 14.27
C ALA A 6 0.95 1.50 14.84
N GLN A 7 1.74 0.91 13.95
CA GLN A 7 2.98 0.20 14.26
C GLN A 7 4.07 0.70 13.32
N ALA A 8 5.31 0.77 13.81
CA ALA A 8 6.46 1.06 12.97
C ALA A 8 6.81 -0.20 12.16
N PHE A 9 7.34 0.00 10.95
CA PHE A 9 7.87 -1.08 10.13
C PHE A 9 9.24 -1.51 10.68
N HIS A 10 9.46 -2.82 10.79
CA HIS A 10 10.66 -3.45 11.34
C HIS A 10 11.24 -4.47 10.37
N ILE A 11 12.45 -4.96 10.67
CA ILE A 11 13.15 -5.93 9.82
C ILE A 11 12.40 -7.27 9.73
N ASP A 12 11.72 -7.68 10.79
CA ASP A 12 10.92 -8.90 10.83
C ASP A 12 9.73 -8.85 9.85
N ASP A 13 9.23 -7.66 9.50
CA ASP A 13 8.15 -7.50 8.53
C ASP A 13 8.58 -7.86 7.09
N LEU A 14 9.89 -7.97 6.84
CA LEU A 14 10.44 -8.38 5.53
C LEU A 14 10.18 -9.86 5.19
N ASP A 15 9.84 -10.69 6.18
CA ASP A 15 9.56 -12.12 6.00
C ASP A 15 8.22 -12.38 5.27
N ALA A 16 7.36 -11.37 5.15
CA ALA A 16 6.09 -11.49 4.46
C ALA A 16 6.26 -11.91 2.98
N ASP A 17 5.35 -12.76 2.48
CA ASP A 17 5.35 -13.18 1.07
C ASP A 17 5.27 -11.97 0.12
N ILE A 18 4.46 -10.98 0.49
CA ILE A 18 4.21 -9.76 -0.30
C ILE A 18 4.02 -8.58 0.66
N ILE A 19 4.72 -7.49 0.40
CA ILE A 19 4.61 -6.21 1.12
C ILE A 19 4.08 -5.17 0.13
N LEU A 20 2.89 -4.64 0.43
CA LEU A 20 2.21 -3.66 -0.42
C LEU A 20 2.23 -2.28 0.22
N THR A 21 2.81 -1.31 -0.46
CA THR A 21 2.85 0.08 -0.02
C THR A 21 1.81 0.94 -0.75
N MET A 22 1.37 1.99 -0.07
CA MET A 22 0.39 2.95 -0.62
C MET A 22 0.98 3.84 -1.71
N THR A 23 2.23 4.25 -1.55
CA THR A 23 2.91 5.21 -2.42
C THR A 23 4.32 4.73 -2.73
N GLN A 24 4.90 5.32 -3.78
CA GLN A 24 6.29 5.09 -4.15
C GLN A 24 7.25 5.56 -3.05
N ALA A 25 6.95 6.69 -2.40
CA ALA A 25 7.75 7.20 -1.28
C ALA A 25 7.88 6.21 -0.12
N HIS A 26 6.82 5.47 0.22
CA HIS A 26 6.88 4.41 1.23
C HIS A 26 7.76 3.23 0.80
N LYS A 27 7.70 2.83 -0.48
CA LYS A 27 8.56 1.77 -1.04
C LYS A 27 10.03 2.18 -1.02
N ASP A 28 10.34 3.41 -1.42
CA ASP A 28 11.70 3.97 -1.38
C ASP A 28 12.25 4.08 0.04
N LEU A 29 11.40 4.41 1.03
CA LEU A 29 11.77 4.43 2.43
C LEU A 29 12.22 3.03 2.92
N ILE A 30 11.45 1.99 2.60
CA ILE A 30 11.81 0.59 2.93
C ILE A 30 13.15 0.23 2.25
N PHE A 31 13.32 0.58 0.98
CA PHE A 31 14.56 0.29 0.24
C PHE A 31 15.77 1.04 0.80
N SER A 32 15.58 2.26 1.29
CA SER A 32 16.64 3.04 1.93
C SER A 32 17.06 2.43 3.27
N MET A 33 16.11 1.94 4.06
CA MET A 33 16.38 1.39 5.39
C MET A 33 16.91 -0.06 5.36
N TYR A 34 16.36 -0.90 4.49
CA TYR A 34 16.61 -2.35 4.50
C TYR A 34 17.21 -2.89 3.19
N GLY A 35 17.52 -2.03 2.23
CA GLY A 35 17.98 -2.42 0.90
C GLY A 35 16.85 -2.82 -0.04
N ARG A 36 17.18 -3.06 -1.32
CA ARG A 36 16.18 -3.49 -2.32
C ARG A 36 15.65 -4.87 -1.99
N GLN A 37 14.34 -4.97 -1.92
CA GLN A 37 13.60 -6.20 -1.65
C GLN A 37 12.74 -6.57 -2.85
N SER A 38 12.66 -7.87 -3.16
CA SER A 38 11.93 -8.36 -4.34
C SER A 38 10.43 -8.55 -4.05
N ASN A 39 10.04 -8.60 -2.78
CA ASN A 39 8.67 -8.78 -2.30
C ASN A 39 7.96 -7.45 -1.97
N VAL A 40 8.58 -6.30 -2.24
CA VAL A 40 8.01 -4.97 -1.93
C VAL A 40 7.50 -4.28 -3.20
N PHE A 41 6.20 -4.03 -3.26
CA PHE A 41 5.50 -3.43 -4.38
C PHE A 41 4.59 -2.29 -3.91
N THR A 42 4.28 -1.35 -4.79
CA THR A 42 3.15 -0.46 -4.52
C THR A 42 1.85 -1.18 -4.87
N LEU A 43 0.74 -0.82 -4.22
CA LEU A 43 -0.57 -1.43 -4.47
C LEU A 43 -0.93 -1.38 -5.97
N ASN A 44 -0.66 -0.24 -6.62
CA ASN A 44 -0.93 0.00 -8.03
C ASN A 44 -0.03 -0.85 -8.95
N GLU A 45 1.27 -0.87 -8.67
CA GLU A 45 2.24 -1.69 -9.43
C GLU A 45 1.85 -3.17 -9.39
N TYR A 46 1.36 -3.65 -8.25
CA TYR A 46 0.96 -5.03 -8.09
C TYR A 46 -0.27 -5.42 -8.93
N VAL A 47 -1.25 -4.52 -9.06
CA VAL A 47 -2.44 -4.73 -9.91
C VAL A 47 -2.24 -4.31 -11.37
N GLY A 48 -1.08 -3.74 -11.72
CA GLY A 48 -0.82 -3.21 -13.06
C GLY A 48 -1.57 -1.91 -13.37
N ASP A 49 -1.95 -1.17 -12.33
CA ASP A 49 -2.61 0.14 -12.44
C ASP A 49 -1.56 1.26 -12.32
N THR A 50 -1.83 2.41 -12.92
CA THR A 50 -0.93 3.58 -12.91
C THR A 50 -1.47 4.72 -12.04
N GLN A 51 -2.66 4.58 -11.45
CA GLN A 51 -3.27 5.64 -10.64
C GLN A 51 -2.65 5.68 -9.25
N GLU A 52 -1.95 6.75 -8.90
CA GLU A 52 -1.43 6.92 -7.55
C GLU A 52 -2.54 7.07 -6.49
N ILE A 53 -2.26 6.56 -5.30
CA ILE A 53 -3.14 6.76 -4.14
C ILE A 53 -2.63 7.98 -3.39
N ASP A 54 -3.27 9.13 -3.62
CA ASP A 54 -2.97 10.35 -2.89
C ASP A 54 -3.29 10.22 -1.40
N ASP A 55 -2.40 10.78 -0.58
CA ASP A 55 -2.58 10.82 0.86
C ASP A 55 -3.68 11.85 1.22
N PRO A 56 -4.78 11.43 1.87
CA PRO A 56 -5.93 12.31 2.13
C PRO A 56 -5.73 13.20 3.37
N TYR A 57 -4.56 13.15 4.02
CA TYR A 57 -4.32 13.81 5.31
C TYR A 57 -4.57 15.32 5.24
N GLY A 58 -5.44 15.81 6.14
CA GLY A 58 -5.84 17.22 6.18
C GLY A 58 -6.86 17.63 5.12
N GLY A 59 -7.33 16.68 4.30
CA GLY A 59 -8.38 16.89 3.31
C GLY A 59 -9.80 16.91 3.88
N SER A 60 -10.78 17.12 3.00
CA SER A 60 -12.21 17.04 3.34
C SER A 60 -12.68 15.59 3.43
N PHE A 61 -13.82 15.33 4.08
CA PHE A 61 -14.42 14.00 4.15
C PHE A 61 -14.57 13.35 2.76
N ASP A 62 -15.00 14.12 1.76
CA ASP A 62 -15.12 13.67 0.37
C ASP A 62 -13.79 13.13 -0.21
N VAL A 63 -12.66 13.77 0.13
CA VAL A 63 -11.33 13.29 -0.27
C VAL A 63 -11.01 11.95 0.37
N TYR A 64 -11.32 11.77 1.66
CA TYR A 64 -11.17 10.48 2.33
C TYR A 64 -12.05 9.39 1.72
N GLU A 65 -13.30 9.71 1.35
CA GLU A 65 -14.23 8.77 0.72
C GLU A 65 -13.73 8.34 -0.68
N GLN A 66 -13.23 9.29 -1.48
CA GLN A 66 -12.63 8.99 -2.77
C GLN A 66 -11.37 8.11 -2.62
N THR A 67 -10.48 8.44 -1.68
CA THR A 67 -9.28 7.62 -1.41
C THR A 67 -9.66 6.22 -0.96
N TYR A 68 -10.65 6.08 -0.07
CA TYR A 68 -11.17 4.77 0.34
C TYR A 68 -11.67 3.96 -0.88
N THR A 69 -12.47 4.58 -1.74
CA THR A 69 -13.04 3.91 -2.92
C THR A 69 -11.95 3.41 -3.86
N LYS A 70 -10.90 4.23 -4.09
CA LYS A 70 -9.73 3.82 -4.88
C LYS A 70 -9.02 2.62 -4.26
N ILE A 71 -8.72 2.67 -2.97
CA ILE A 71 -8.05 1.57 -2.26
C ILE A 71 -8.89 0.29 -2.34
N TYR A 72 -10.21 0.42 -2.16
CA TYR A 72 -11.12 -0.71 -2.19
C TYR A 72 -11.11 -1.40 -3.56
N ASP A 73 -11.22 -0.65 -4.66
CA ASP A 73 -11.15 -1.19 -6.03
C ASP A 73 -9.81 -1.90 -6.30
N LEU A 74 -8.71 -1.29 -5.88
CA LEU A 74 -7.39 -1.86 -6.06
C LEU A 74 -7.22 -3.16 -5.26
N VAL A 75 -7.66 -3.17 -3.99
CA VAL A 75 -7.64 -4.39 -3.16
C VAL A 75 -8.54 -5.49 -3.72
N ASP A 76 -9.68 -5.12 -4.30
CA ASP A 76 -10.58 -6.07 -4.95
C ASP A 76 -9.92 -6.73 -6.17
N LYS A 77 -9.28 -5.94 -7.04
CA LYS A 77 -8.47 -6.43 -8.16
C LYS A 77 -7.37 -7.42 -7.73
N ILE A 78 -6.76 -7.20 -6.57
CA ILE A 78 -5.73 -8.12 -6.02
C ILE A 78 -6.32 -9.50 -5.76
N LYS A 79 -7.52 -9.57 -5.17
CA LYS A 79 -8.17 -10.85 -4.87
C LYS A 79 -8.42 -11.67 -6.12
N PHE A 80 -8.91 -11.04 -7.18
CA PHE A 80 -9.19 -11.70 -8.45
C PHE A 80 -7.94 -12.19 -9.20
N LYS A 81 -6.76 -11.62 -8.91
CA LYS A 81 -5.49 -12.08 -9.50
C LYS A 81 -4.97 -13.37 -8.84
N HIS A 82 -5.55 -13.79 -7.72
CA HIS A 82 -5.09 -14.92 -6.91
C HIS A 82 -5.97 -16.18 -7.03
N GLU A 83 -6.97 -16.18 -7.93
CA GLU A 83 -7.74 -17.35 -8.40
C GLU A 83 -7.19 -17.88 -9.73
#